data_AF-A0A949TJE1-F1
#
_entry.id   AF-A0A949TJE1-F1
#
_cell.length_a   1.000
_cell.length_b   1.000
_cell.length_c   1.000
_cell.angle_alpha   90.00
_cell.angle_beta   90.00
_cell.angle_gamma   90.00
#
_symmetry.space_group_name_H-M   'P 1'
#
loop_
_entity.id
_entity.type
_entity.pdbx_description
1 polymer ?
#
loop_
_entity_poly.entity_id
_entity_poly.type
_entity_poly.pdbx_seq_one_letter_code
_entity_poly.pdbx_strand_id
1 'polypeptide(L)' 'MRIKNNIKQKTMSKTLNMTVAAYSRKENGQRSFTIDEVAKIAEFFKISMEELIF' A
#
# COMPACT_ATOMS: atom_id res chain seq x y z
N MET A 1 0.11 7.12 4.52
CA MET A 1 1.55 6.83 4.39
C MET A 1 2.16 7.27 3.05
N ARG A 2 1.61 6.81 1.92
CA ARG A 2 2.10 7.14 0.56
C ARG A 2 2.24 8.64 0.29
N ILE A 3 1.24 9.44 0.67
CA ILE A 3 1.23 10.91 0.50
C ILE A 3 2.37 11.56 1.30
N LYS A 4 2.60 11.12 2.54
CA LYS A 4 3.68 11.62 3.42
C LYS A 4 5.08 11.38 2.82
N ASN A 5 5.22 10.33 2.00
CA ASN A 5 6.47 9.95 1.33
C ASN A 5 6.54 10.44 -0.14
N ASN A 6 5.60 11.28 -0.58
CA ASN A 6 5.50 11.79 -1.95
C ASN A 6 5.49 10.68 -3.04
N ILE A 7 4.96 9.50 -2.71
CA ILE A 7 4.87 8.37 -3.64
C ILE A 7 3.57 8.49 -4.44
N LYS A 8 3.58 8.18 -5.74
CA LYS A 8 2.36 8.17 -6.59
C LYS A 8 1.62 6.84 -6.47
N GLN A 9 0.29 6.83 -6.62
CA GLN A 9 -0.51 5.59 -6.63
C GLN A 9 -0.01 4.60 -7.70
N LYS A 10 0.44 5.11 -8.85
CA LYS A 10 1.04 4.30 -9.93
C LYS A 10 2.25 3.48 -9.45
N THR A 11 3.09 4.05 -8.58
CA THR A 11 4.24 3.34 -8.01
C THR A 11 3.78 2.19 -7.13
N MET A 12 2.90 2.46 -6.16
CA MET A 12 2.40 1.42 -5.25
C MET A 12 1.64 0.32 -5.98
N SER A 13 0.83 0.68 -6.98
CA SER A 13 0.12 -0.31 -7.80
C SER A 13 1.08 -1.26 -8.52
N LYS A 14 2.23 -0.77 -8.99
CA LYS A 14 3.27 -1.60 -9.60
C LYS A 14 3.95 -2.49 -8.55
N THR A 15 4.32 -1.93 -7.40
CA THR A 15 4.93 -2.69 -6.28
C THR A 15 4.04 -3.85 -5.84
N LEU A 16 2.73 -3.63 -5.82
CA LEU A 16 1.75 -4.64 -5.39
C LEU A 16 1.18 -5.47 -6.55
N ASN A 17 1.73 -5.31 -7.76
CA ASN A 17 1.29 -6.00 -8.97
C ASN A 17 -0.23 -5.95 -9.21
N MET A 18 -0.81 -4.75 -9.14
CA MET A 18 -2.24 -4.50 -9.34
C MET A 18 -2.47 -3.23 -10.17
N THR A 19 -3.73 -3.00 -10.58
CA THR A 19 -4.09 -1.77 -11.28
C THR A 19 -4.14 -0.58 -10.30
N VAL A 20 -3.94 0.63 -10.81
CA VAL A 20 -4.07 1.87 -10.02
C VAL A 20 -5.47 1.98 -9.40
N ALA A 21 -6.50 1.59 -10.13
CA ALA A 21 -7.88 1.60 -9.64
C ALA A 21 -8.09 0.61 -8.48
N ALA A 22 -7.52 -0.60 -8.57
CA ALA A 22 -7.57 -1.57 -7.47
C ALA A 22 -6.87 -1.06 -6.21
N TYR A 23 -5.68 -0.47 -6.36
CA TYR A 23 -4.95 0.16 -5.27
C TYR A 23 -5.73 1.33 -4.65
N SER A 24 -6.33 2.20 -5.47
CA SER A 24 -7.12 3.35 -5.03
C SER A 24 -8.33 2.92 -4.18
N ARG A 25 -9.06 1.88 -4.59
CA ARG A 25 -10.17 1.32 -3.79
C ARG A 25 -9.71 0.81 -2.42
N LYS A 26 -8.49 0.24 -2.34
CA LYS A 26 -7.92 -0.20 -1.08
C LYS A 26 -7.50 0.97 -0.19
N GLU A 27 -6.83 1.99 -0.73
CA GLU A 27 -6.52 3.23 0.00
C GLU A 27 -7.78 3.92 0.55
N ASN A 28 -8.88 3.88 -0.20
CA ASN A 28 -10.16 4.49 0.20
C ASN A 28 -11.01 3.59 1.13
N GLY A 29 -10.50 2.44 1.57
CA GLY A 29 -11.20 1.53 2.49
C GLY A 29 -12.35 0.73 1.86
N GLN A 30 -12.57 0.83 0.54
CA GLN A 30 -13.60 0.04 -0.14
C GLN A 30 -13.24 -1.46 -0.20
N ARG A 31 -11.95 -1.78 -0.11
CA ARG A 31 -11.44 -3.15 0.08
C ARG A 31 -10.22 -3.14 1.00
N SER A 32 -10.10 -4.15 1.86
CA SER A 32 -8.92 -4.29 2.71
C SER A 32 -7.69 -4.73 1.90
N PHE A 33 -6.51 -4.39 2.40
CA PHE A 33 -5.26 -5.01 1.96
C PHE A 33 -5.16 -6.43 2.50
N THR A 34 -4.56 -7.34 1.73
CA THR A 34 -4.20 -8.69 2.21
C THR A 34 -2.92 -8.62 3.04
N ILE A 35 -2.64 -9.66 3.82
CA ILE A 35 -1.40 -9.76 4.61
C ILE A 35 -0.16 -9.64 3.71
N ASP A 36 -0.14 -10.33 2.57
CA ASP A 36 0.97 -10.25 1.62
C ASP A 36 1.17 -8.85 1.04
N GLU A 37 0.09 -8.11 0.79
CA GLU A 37 0.17 -6.72 0.34
C GLU A 37 0.68 -5.79 1.44
N VAL A 38 0.22 -5.99 2.68
CA VAL A 38 0.69 -5.25 3.86
C VAL A 38 2.19 -5.49 4.07
N ALA A 39 2.65 -6.74 3.97
CA ALA A 39 4.08 -7.08 4.07
C ALA A 39 4.93 -6.35 3.02
N LYS A 40 4.48 -6.33 1.75
CA LYS A 40 5.17 -5.61 0.67
C LYS A 40 5.17 -4.10 0.87
N ILE A 41 4.09 -3.52 1.42
CA ILE A 41 4.03 -2.10 1.75
C ILE A 41 5.04 -1.78 2.87
N ALA A 42 5.07 -2.61 3.92
CA ALA A 42 5.99 -2.46 5.04
C ALA A 42 7.46 -2.53 4.57
N GLU A 43 7.79 -3.52 3.73
CA GLU A 43 9.12 -3.64 3.10
C GLU A 43 9.47 -2.41 2.27
N PHE A 44 8.55 -1.95 1.42
CA PHE A 44 8.76 -0.78 0.56
C PHE A 44 9.07 0.49 1.36
N PHE A 45 8.37 0.70 2.48
CA PHE A 45 8.57 1.87 3.35
C PHE A 45 9.61 1.65 4.44
N LYS A 46 10.19 0.45 4.55
CA LYS A 46 11.15 0.04 5.59
C LYS A 46 10.63 0.26 7.01
N ILE A 47 9.35 -0.07 7.23
CA ILE A 47 8.70 -0.04 8.55
C ILE A 47 8.25 -1.44 8.95
N SER A 48 7.87 -1.64 10.21
CA SER A 48 7.24 -2.89 10.64
C SER A 48 5.78 -2.98 10.15
N MET A 49 5.25 -4.20 10.02
CA MET A 49 3.83 -4.38 9.71
C MET A 49 2.93 -3.83 10.84
N GLU A 50 3.39 -3.88 12.09
CA GLU A 50 2.67 -3.32 13.24
C GLU A 50 2.48 -1.80 13.08
N GLU A 51 3.54 -1.08 12.69
CA GLU A 51 3.47 0.37 12.44
C GLU A 51 2.56 0.73 11.25
N LEU A 52 2.27 -0.22 10.35
CA LEU A 52 1.38 0.01 9.21
C LEU A 52 -0.10 -0.20 9.55
N ILE A 53 -0.39 -1.08 10.53
CA ILE A 53 -1.75 -1.49 10.90
C ILE A 53 -2.32 -0.61 12.02
N PHE A 54 -1.46 -0.03 12.87
CA PHE A 54 -1.83 0.86 13.98
C PHE A 54 -1.58 2.34 13.66
#